data_AF-A0A896WRM2-F1
#
_entry.id   AF-A0A896WRM2-F1
#
_cell.length_a   1.000
_cell.length_b   1.000
_cell.length_c   1.000
_cell.angle_alpha   90.00
_cell.angle_beta   90.00
_cell.angle_gamma   90.00
#
_symmetry.space_group_name_H-M   'P 1'
#
loop_
_entity.id
_entity.type
_entity.pdbx_description
1 polymer ?
#
loop_
_entity_poly.entity_id
_entity_poly.type
_entity_poly.pdbx_seq_one_letter_code
_entity_poly.pdbx_strand_id
1 'polypeptide(L)'
;MAALDSHSRIRRANDAMLALLDRDTSEVRDIAFTDLLHPDSRSRLRVGFDQLRLGRTGRLTEYVKVPRPENAVGGNLTALRMRADARADSPLLVLVQLDPPTPECPPGGARPTLLGEMEARILEKVAAGASTVQLAGQLHLSCKGIEYHVSAMLRKLDVPNRPALVSRAYTLGILSSGSWPPRVQQEYVKSP
;
A
#
# COMPACT_ATOMS: atom_id res chain seq x y z
N MET A 1 18.75 3.37 5.51
CA MET A 1 19.51 2.12 5.69
C MET A 1 19.76 1.85 7.17
N ALA A 2 19.59 0.60 7.61
CA ALA A 2 19.88 0.15 8.97
C ALA A 2 20.68 -1.15 8.96
N ALA A 3 21.64 -1.27 9.86
CA ALA A 3 22.39 -2.50 10.12
C ALA A 3 21.79 -3.21 11.34
N LEU A 4 21.40 -4.46 11.15
CA LEU A 4 20.78 -5.28 12.19
C LEU A 4 21.73 -6.35 12.70
N ASP A 5 21.58 -6.71 13.97
CA ASP A 5 22.36 -7.76 14.61
C ASP A 5 21.85 -9.19 14.34
N SER A 6 22.62 -10.13 14.87
CA SER A 6 22.20 -11.34 15.58
C SER A 6 20.73 -11.71 15.68
N HIS A 7 19.90 -10.79 16.17
CA HIS A 7 18.51 -10.96 16.64
C HIS A 7 17.52 -10.04 15.91
N SER A 8 17.95 -9.43 14.80
CA SER A 8 17.18 -8.52 13.95
C SER A 8 16.92 -7.19 14.66
N ARG A 9 17.76 -6.85 15.64
CA ARG A 9 17.73 -5.59 16.37
C ARG A 9 18.63 -4.57 15.69
N ILE A 10 18.21 -3.31 15.69
CA ILE A 10 18.96 -2.23 15.05
C ILE A 10 20.22 -1.94 15.86
N ARG A 11 21.38 -2.07 15.23
CA ARG A 11 22.66 -1.61 15.80
C ARG A 11 23.05 -0.24 15.30
N ARG A 12 22.75 0.04 14.04
CA ARG A 12 23.00 1.34 13.40
C ARG A 12 21.87 1.66 12.43
N ALA A 13 21.50 2.93 12.35
CA ALA A 13 20.61 3.47 11.33
C ALA A 13 21.23 4.78 10.84
N ASN A 14 21.13 5.06 9.54
CA ASN A 14 21.52 6.36 9.02
C ASN A 14 20.38 7.38 9.17
N ASP A 15 20.69 8.66 9.04
CA ASP A 15 19.72 9.76 9.19
C ASP A 15 18.50 9.60 8.30
N ALA A 16 18.68 9.13 7.06
CA ALA A 16 17.58 8.86 6.15
C ALA A 16 16.62 7.77 6.69
N MET A 17 17.13 6.75 7.38
CA MET A 17 16.28 5.74 8.03
C MET A 17 15.58 6.30 9.25
N LEU A 18 16.26 7.12 10.05
CA LEU A 18 15.70 7.73 11.25
C LEU A 18 14.55 8.68 10.91
N ALA A 19 14.75 9.54 9.91
CA ALA A 19 13.70 10.40 9.35
C ALA A 19 12.53 9.58 8.75
N LEU A 20 12.83 8.43 8.14
CA LEU A 20 11.83 7.52 7.62
C LEU A 20 10.98 6.88 8.73
N LEU A 21 11.58 6.59 9.89
CA LEU A 21 10.89 6.00 11.03
C LEU A 21 10.25 7.04 11.95
N ASP A 22 10.54 8.33 11.77
CA ASP A 22 10.15 9.42 12.68
C ASP A 22 10.60 9.14 14.13
N ARG A 23 11.87 8.76 14.26
CA ARG A 23 12.49 8.33 15.53
C ARG A 23 13.94 8.78 15.61
N ASP A 24 14.41 8.98 16.83
CA ASP A 24 15.80 9.30 17.11
C ASP A 24 16.70 8.05 17.20
N THR A 25 18.01 8.25 17.01
CA THR A 25 19.01 7.16 17.06
C THR A 25 18.97 6.38 18.38
N SER A 26 18.77 7.08 19.51
CA SER A 26 18.69 6.50 20.85
C SER A 26 17.44 5.64 21.04
N GLU A 27 16.36 5.97 20.34
CA GLU A 27 15.08 5.27 20.47
C GLU A 27 15.06 3.99 19.66
N VAL A 28 15.74 3.95 18.51
CA VAL A 28 15.70 2.76 17.64
C VAL A 28 16.75 1.71 17.99
N ARG A 29 17.81 2.08 18.72
CA ARG A 29 18.91 1.18 19.01
C ARG A 29 18.45 0.01 19.88
N ASP A 30 18.91 -1.18 19.53
CA ASP A 30 18.59 -2.46 20.17
C ASP A 30 17.09 -2.83 20.14
N ILE A 31 16.25 -2.10 19.41
CA ILE A 31 14.86 -2.48 19.10
C ILE A 31 14.84 -3.44 17.92
N ALA A 32 13.97 -4.46 17.98
CA ALA A 32 13.74 -5.36 16.86
C ALA A 32 13.12 -4.59 15.68
N PHE A 33 13.75 -4.67 14.50
CA PHE A 33 13.32 -3.87 13.35
C PHE A 33 11.85 -4.11 12.97
N THR A 34 11.33 -5.33 13.16
CA THR A 34 9.93 -5.67 12.90
C THR A 34 8.95 -4.90 13.78
N ASP A 35 9.34 -4.51 14.99
CA ASP A 35 8.46 -3.83 15.94
C ASP A 35 8.17 -2.38 15.50
N LEU A 36 9.06 -1.82 14.67
CA LEU A 36 8.94 -0.49 14.08
C LEU A 36 8.06 -0.47 12.82
N LEU A 37 7.50 -1.63 12.43
CA LEU A 37 6.65 -1.77 11.27
C LEU A 37 5.22 -2.15 11.68
N HIS A 38 4.29 -1.97 10.74
CA HIS A 38 2.90 -2.35 10.91
C HIS A 38 2.76 -3.87 11.20
N PRO A 39 1.86 -4.29 12.12
CA PRO A 39 1.66 -5.69 12.51
C PRO A 39 1.56 -6.68 11.34
N ASP A 40 0.82 -6.33 10.28
CA ASP A 40 0.63 -7.16 9.08
C ASP A 40 1.93 -7.58 8.39
N SER A 41 3.00 -6.79 8.54
CA SER A 41 4.30 -7.03 7.89
C SER A 41 5.24 -7.87 8.77
N ARG A 42 4.98 -7.95 10.09
CA ARG A 42 5.94 -8.51 11.07
C ARG A 42 6.22 -9.99 10.87
N SER A 43 5.16 -10.79 10.70
CA SER A 43 5.29 -12.25 10.59
C SER A 43 6.07 -12.67 9.34
N ARG A 44 5.77 -12.06 8.18
CA ARG A 44 6.47 -12.33 6.92
C ARG A 44 7.95 -11.95 7.01
N LEU A 45 8.26 -10.77 7.56
CA LEU A 45 9.63 -10.33 7.71
C LEU A 45 10.43 -11.17 8.69
N ARG A 46 9.82 -11.64 9.78
CA ARG A 46 10.51 -12.50 10.74
C ARG A 46 10.96 -13.81 10.09
N VAL A 47 10.06 -14.46 9.34
CA VAL A 47 10.40 -15.64 8.54
C VAL A 47 11.51 -15.32 7.53
N GLY A 48 11.39 -14.22 6.79
CA GLY A 48 12.39 -13.84 5.80
C GLY A 48 13.77 -13.54 6.39
N PHE A 49 13.84 -12.87 7.54
CA PHE A 49 15.09 -12.62 8.27
C PHE A 49 15.70 -13.92 8.76
N ASP A 50 14.90 -14.88 9.25
CA ASP A 50 15.39 -16.20 9.64
C ASP A 50 16.00 -16.96 8.46
N GLN A 51 15.38 -16.93 7.27
CA GLN A 51 15.94 -17.53 6.06
C GLN A 51 17.28 -16.89 5.65
N LEU A 52 17.40 -15.56 5.75
CA LEU A 52 18.65 -14.85 5.50
C LEU A 52 19.74 -15.25 6.49
N ARG A 53 19.42 -15.35 7.79
CA ARG A 53 20.38 -15.71 8.84
C ARG A 53 20.91 -17.12 8.68
N LEU A 54 20.02 -18.06 8.40
CA LEU A 54 20.34 -19.46 8.10
C LEU A 54 21.12 -19.62 6.79
N GLY A 55 21.33 -18.54 6.03
CA GLY A 55 22.07 -18.57 4.77
C GLY A 55 21.31 -19.28 3.63
N ARG A 56 20.02 -19.52 3.80
CA ARG A 56 19.16 -20.17 2.80
C ARG A 56 18.83 -19.23 1.65
N THR A 57 18.82 -17.93 1.92
CA THR A 57 18.70 -16.86 0.91
C THR A 57 19.76 -15.79 1.17
N GLY A 58 20.22 -15.11 0.11
CA GLY A 58 21.18 -13.99 0.21
C GLY A 58 20.53 -12.60 0.30
N ARG A 59 19.29 -12.49 -0.18
CA ARG A 59 18.49 -11.26 -0.26
C ARG A 59 17.01 -11.58 -0.09
N LEU A 60 16.29 -10.67 0.54
CA LEU A 60 14.84 -10.64 0.64
C LEU A 60 14.34 -9.26 0.21
N THR A 61 13.26 -9.19 -0.56
CA THR A 61 12.54 -7.95 -0.83
C THR A 61 11.07 -8.18 -0.51
N GLU A 62 10.51 -7.37 0.39
CA GLU A 62 9.14 -7.48 0.89
C GLU A 62 8.47 -6.10 0.90
N TYR A 63 7.17 -6.07 0.65
CA TYR A 63 6.39 -4.83 0.78
C TYR A 63 5.92 -4.68 2.23
N VAL A 64 6.24 -3.54 2.84
CA VAL A 64 6.03 -3.25 4.26
C VAL A 64 5.28 -1.94 4.44
N LYS A 65 4.61 -1.81 5.58
CA LYS A 65 4.01 -0.55 6.00
C LYS A 65 4.75 0.01 7.20
N VAL A 66 5.16 1.26 7.12
CA VAL A 66 5.79 2.02 8.22
C VAL A 66 4.72 2.89 8.87
N PRO A 67 4.47 2.74 10.18
CA PRO A 67 3.50 3.58 10.89
C PRO A 67 3.99 5.04 10.93
N ARG A 68 3.07 5.97 10.70
CA ARG A 68 3.20 7.43 10.90
C ARG A 68 2.14 7.89 11.90
N PRO A 69 2.24 9.12 12.45
CA PRO A 69 1.28 9.63 13.43
C PRO A 69 -0.19 9.56 12.97
N GLU A 70 -0.45 9.81 11.69
CA GLU A 70 -1.82 9.88 11.15
C GLU A 70 -2.20 8.70 10.24
N ASN A 71 -1.22 8.00 9.65
CA ASN A 71 -1.44 6.94 8.66
C ASN A 71 -0.28 5.93 8.64
N ALA A 72 -0.31 4.94 7.75
CA ALA A 72 0.84 4.07 7.48
C ALA A 72 1.29 4.22 6.03
N VAL A 73 2.59 4.42 5.81
CA VAL A 73 3.16 4.58 4.47
C VAL A 73 3.71 3.24 4.00
N GLY A 74 3.27 2.80 2.82
CA GLY A 74 3.75 1.60 2.17
C GLY A 74 5.13 1.80 1.53
N GLY A 75 5.87 0.71 1.35
CA GLY A 75 7.16 0.75 0.68
C GLY A 75 7.83 -0.61 0.58
N ASN A 76 8.87 -0.67 -0.23
CA ASN A 76 9.69 -1.86 -0.37
C ASN A 76 10.81 -1.87 0.66
N LEU A 77 10.88 -2.96 1.42
CA LEU A 77 12.01 -3.30 2.28
C LEU A 77 12.88 -4.33 1.58
N THR A 78 14.15 -4.03 1.43
CA THR A 78 15.17 -4.99 0.98
C THR A 78 16.14 -5.30 2.11
N ALA A 79 16.27 -6.57 2.45
CA ALA A 79 17.23 -7.06 3.44
C ALA A 79 18.30 -7.94 2.77
N LEU A 80 19.55 -7.71 3.14
CA LEU A 80 20.72 -8.37 2.58
C LEU A 80 21.52 -9.01 3.69
N ARG A 81 21.99 -10.24 3.46
CA ARG A 81 22.99 -10.85 4.33
C ARG A 81 24.37 -10.29 3.99
N MET A 82 25.00 -9.64 4.96
CA MET A 82 26.39 -9.20 4.84
C MET A 82 27.33 -10.39 5.07
N ARG A 83 28.32 -10.56 4.21
CA ARG A 83 29.49 -11.38 4.54
C ARG A 83 30.31 -10.59 5.55
N ALA A 84 30.13 -10.91 6.83
CA ALA A 84 30.87 -10.26 7.90
C ALA A 84 32.36 -10.61 7.77
N ASP A 85 33.21 -9.59 7.79
CA ASP A 85 34.56 -9.74 8.34
C ASP A 85 34.41 -10.09 9.83
N ALA A 86 35.31 -10.89 10.38
CA ALA A 86 35.18 -11.61 11.68
C ALA A 86 34.87 -10.75 12.94
N ARG A 87 34.67 -9.43 12.78
CA ARG A 87 34.41 -8.43 13.82
C ARG A 87 33.06 -7.71 13.69
N ALA A 88 32.24 -8.02 12.69
CA ALA A 88 30.95 -7.33 12.47
C ALA A 88 29.78 -8.09 13.12
N ASP A 89 29.26 -7.55 14.23
CA ASP A 89 28.02 -8.02 14.91
C ASP A 89 26.73 -7.78 14.11
N SER A 90 26.83 -7.24 12.89
CA SER A 90 25.71 -6.90 12.02
C SER A 90 25.67 -7.78 10.76
N PRO A 91 25.05 -8.98 10.81
CA PRO A 91 24.96 -9.86 9.65
C PRO A 91 23.93 -9.41 8.60
N LEU A 92 23.07 -8.43 8.92
CA LEU A 92 21.99 -8.02 8.02
C LEU A 92 22.01 -6.50 7.77
N LEU A 93 21.82 -6.12 6.51
CA LEU A 93 21.61 -4.75 6.07
C LEU A 93 20.19 -4.60 5.56
N VAL A 94 19.48 -3.58 6.02
CA VAL A 94 18.11 -3.26 5.59
C VAL A 94 18.06 -1.89 4.92
N LEU A 95 17.48 -1.87 3.73
CA LEU A 95 17.11 -0.68 2.99
C LEU A 95 15.58 -0.61 2.92
N VAL A 96 15.01 0.54 3.24
CA VAL A 96 13.58 0.79 3.06
C VAL A 96 13.44 1.92 2.06
N GLN A 97 12.61 1.70 1.05
CA GLN A 97 12.20 2.69 0.06
C GLN A 97 10.69 2.85 0.22
N LEU A 98 10.27 3.96 0.81
CA LEU A 98 8.84 4.28 0.88
C LEU A 98 8.33 4.59 -0.52
N ASP A 99 7.08 4.24 -0.77
CA ASP A 99 6.38 4.78 -1.93
C ASP A 99 6.39 6.30 -1.81
N PRO A 100 6.57 7.04 -2.92
CA PRO A 100 6.42 8.48 -2.89
C PRO A 100 5.07 8.79 -2.24
N PRO A 101 4.97 9.86 -1.42
CA PRO A 101 3.68 10.27 -0.91
C PRO A 101 2.76 10.36 -2.12
N THR A 102 1.77 9.45 -2.18
CA THR A 102 0.72 9.56 -3.18
C THR A 102 0.17 10.94 -2.91
N PRO A 103 0.22 11.89 -3.87
CA PRO A 103 -0.09 13.29 -3.60
C PRO A 103 -1.37 13.29 -2.79
N GLU A 104 -1.21 13.62 -1.51
CA GLU A 104 -2.31 13.58 -0.58
C GLU A 104 -3.33 14.50 -1.22
N CYS A 105 -4.53 13.97 -1.45
CA CYS A 105 -5.65 14.80 -1.80
C CYS A 105 -5.62 15.97 -0.82
N PRO A 106 -5.53 17.22 -1.27
CA PRO A 106 -5.28 18.35 -0.37
C PRO A 106 -6.30 18.30 0.77
N PRO A 107 -5.88 18.50 2.04
CA PRO A 107 -6.80 18.68 3.15
C PRO A 107 -7.59 19.97 2.92
N GLY A 108 -8.64 19.86 2.12
CA GLY A 108 -9.20 20.99 1.39
C GLY A 108 -10.44 20.60 0.59
N GLY A 109 -11.46 20.09 1.28
CA GLY A 109 -12.85 20.51 1.04
C GLY A 109 -13.51 20.26 -0.31
N ALA A 110 -12.99 19.41 -1.18
CA ALA A 110 -13.83 18.86 -2.26
C ALA A 110 -14.76 17.83 -1.61
N ARG A 111 -16.06 18.14 -1.48
CA ARG A 111 -17.11 17.18 -1.09
C ARG A 111 -16.81 15.83 -1.76
N PRO A 112 -16.93 14.69 -1.06
CA PRO A 112 -16.76 13.40 -1.69
C PRO A 112 -17.64 13.38 -2.94
N THR A 113 -17.06 13.11 -4.10
CA THR A 113 -17.83 12.96 -5.34
C THR A 113 -18.70 11.73 -5.16
N LEU A 114 -19.89 11.92 -4.60
CA LEU A 114 -20.76 10.80 -4.23
C LEU A 114 -21.23 10.11 -5.51
N LEU A 115 -20.90 8.84 -5.62
CA LEU A 115 -21.43 7.94 -6.64
C LEU A 115 -22.85 7.54 -6.25
N GLY A 116 -23.74 7.46 -7.22
CA GLY A 116 -25.02 6.77 -7.02
C GLY A 116 -24.78 5.29 -6.76
N GLU A 117 -25.74 4.59 -6.14
CA GLU A 117 -25.61 3.15 -5.85
C GLU A 117 -25.28 2.32 -7.11
N MET A 118 -25.91 2.64 -8.24
CA MET A 118 -25.65 1.95 -9.51
C MET A 118 -24.22 2.21 -10.01
N GLU A 119 -23.73 3.45 -9.91
CA GLU A 119 -22.37 3.80 -10.30
C GLU A 119 -21.34 3.07 -9.43
N ALA A 120 -21.57 2.98 -8.12
CA ALA A 120 -20.72 2.21 -7.21
C ALA A 120 -20.66 0.73 -7.60
N ARG A 121 -21.81 0.08 -7.82
CA ARG A 121 -21.88 -1.32 -8.26
C ARG A 121 -21.20 -1.56 -9.61
N ILE A 122 -21.34 -0.62 -10.55
CA ILE A 122 -20.66 -0.68 -11.84
C ILE A 122 -19.14 -0.55 -11.63
N LEU A 123 -18.69 0.42 -10.84
CA LEU A 123 -17.27 0.66 -10.58
C LEU A 123 -16.58 -0.55 -9.94
N GLU A 124 -17.19 -1.19 -8.95
CA GLU A 124 -16.65 -2.42 -8.34
C GLU A 124 -16.42 -3.53 -9.38
N LYS A 125 -17.43 -3.76 -10.23
CA LYS A 125 -17.36 -4.78 -11.27
C LYS A 125 -16.40 -4.40 -12.40
N VAL A 126 -16.29 -3.12 -12.75
CA VAL A 126 -15.29 -2.60 -13.69
C VAL A 126 -13.88 -2.86 -13.15
N ALA A 127 -13.64 -2.55 -11.87
CA ALA A 127 -12.35 -2.76 -11.22
C ALA A 127 -12.01 -4.26 -11.08
N ALA A 128 -13.03 -5.12 -10.99
CA ALA A 128 -12.87 -6.58 -11.05
C ALA A 128 -12.64 -7.13 -12.49
N GLY A 129 -12.62 -6.26 -13.51
CA GLY A 129 -12.36 -6.63 -14.90
C GLY A 129 -13.59 -7.04 -15.73
N ALA A 130 -14.81 -6.77 -15.26
CA ALA A 130 -16.02 -7.12 -16.00
C ALA A 130 -16.19 -6.29 -17.28
N SER A 131 -16.53 -6.97 -18.38
CA SER A 131 -16.86 -6.33 -19.66
C SER A 131 -18.22 -5.64 -19.61
N THR A 132 -18.48 -4.70 -20.53
CA THR A 132 -19.78 -4.02 -20.64
C THR A 132 -20.94 -5.00 -20.85
N VAL A 133 -20.72 -6.10 -21.58
CA VAL A 133 -21.74 -7.16 -21.78
C VAL A 133 -22.00 -7.94 -20.49
N GLN A 134 -20.95 -8.29 -19.73
CA GLN A 134 -21.10 -8.97 -18.44
C GLN A 134 -21.81 -8.07 -17.42
N LEU A 135 -21.48 -6.78 -17.38
CA LEU A 135 -22.15 -5.80 -16.54
C LEU A 135 -23.63 -5.67 -16.87
N ALA A 136 -23.96 -5.54 -18.16
CA ALA A 136 -25.33 -5.47 -18.64
C ALA A 136 -26.16 -6.67 -18.15
N GLY A 137 -25.62 -7.89 -18.29
CA GLY A 137 -26.26 -9.11 -17.81
C GLY A 137 -26.40 -9.16 -16.28
N GLN A 138 -25.34 -8.84 -15.53
CA GLN A 138 -25.34 -8.94 -14.07
C GLN A 138 -26.18 -7.86 -13.37
N LEU A 139 -26.29 -6.68 -13.97
CA LEU A 139 -27.00 -5.53 -13.41
C LEU A 139 -28.38 -5.30 -14.04
N HIS A 140 -28.81 -6.17 -14.96
CA HIS A 140 -30.08 -6.06 -15.69
C HIS A 140 -30.24 -4.70 -16.39
N LEU A 141 -29.16 -4.20 -16.99
CA LEU A 141 -29.12 -2.95 -17.75
C LEU A 141 -28.75 -3.21 -19.21
N SER A 142 -29.10 -2.30 -20.11
CA SER A 142 -28.58 -2.35 -21.48
C SER A 142 -27.10 -1.98 -21.51
N CYS A 143 -26.35 -2.47 -22.51
CA CYS A 143 -24.95 -2.05 -22.72
C CYS A 143 -24.83 -0.52 -22.84
N LYS A 144 -25.79 0.13 -23.50
CA LYS A 144 -25.85 1.60 -23.59
C LYS A 144 -26.07 2.26 -22.23
N GLY A 145 -26.88 1.67 -21.36
CA GLY A 145 -27.07 2.12 -19.99
C GLY A 145 -25.79 2.00 -19.16
N ILE A 146 -25.04 0.91 -19.32
CA ILE A 146 -23.72 0.76 -18.69
C ILE A 146 -22.75 1.86 -19.17
N GLU A 147 -22.62 2.06 -20.47
CA GLU A 147 -21.74 3.10 -21.04
C GLU A 147 -22.13 4.52 -20.59
N TYR A 148 -23.43 4.78 -20.41
CA TYR A 148 -23.91 6.03 -19.85
C TYR A 148 -23.38 6.26 -18.42
N HIS A 149 -23.51 5.28 -17.52
CA HIS A 149 -23.00 5.39 -16.16
C HIS A 149 -21.47 5.49 -16.12
N VAL A 150 -20.77 4.73 -16.96
CA VAL A 150 -19.30 4.82 -17.05
C VAL A 150 -18.89 6.22 -17.49
N SER A 151 -19.52 6.77 -18.53
CA SER A 151 -19.25 8.13 -19.01
C SER A 151 -19.54 9.19 -17.95
N ALA A 152 -20.61 9.02 -17.16
CA ALA A 152 -20.91 9.90 -16.04
C ALA A 152 -19.80 9.86 -14.97
N MET A 153 -19.30 8.67 -14.63
CA MET A 153 -18.18 8.52 -13.69
C MET A 153 -16.87 9.10 -14.22
N LEU A 154 -16.58 8.93 -15.52
CA LEU A 154 -15.39 9.53 -16.16
C LEU A 154 -15.39 11.05 -16.02
N ARG A 155 -16.54 11.68 -16.28
CA ARG A 155 -16.72 13.13 -16.10
C ARG A 155 -16.63 13.55 -14.63
N LYS A 156 -17.21 12.77 -13.72
CA LYS A 156 -17.19 13.04 -12.27
C LYS A 156 -15.80 12.98 -11.66
N LEU A 157 -14.96 12.05 -12.13
CA LEU A 157 -13.60 11.86 -11.63
C LEU A 157 -12.53 12.55 -12.49
N ASP A 158 -12.96 13.30 -13.51
CA ASP A 158 -12.11 14.03 -14.45
C ASP A 158 -11.02 13.16 -15.08
N VAL A 159 -11.43 12.07 -15.74
CA VAL A 159 -10.53 11.09 -16.35
C VAL A 159 -10.95 10.74 -17.78
N PRO A 160 -9.99 10.43 -18.67
CA PRO A 160 -10.27 10.27 -20.10
C PRO A 160 -10.81 8.89 -20.50
N ASN A 161 -10.60 7.85 -19.68
CA ASN A 161 -10.93 6.47 -20.07
C ASN A 161 -11.14 5.54 -18.85
N ARG A 162 -11.66 4.35 -19.15
CA ARG A 162 -12.06 3.35 -18.15
C ARG A 162 -10.91 2.82 -17.27
N PRO A 163 -9.70 2.54 -17.77
CA PRO A 163 -8.56 2.24 -16.89
C PRO A 163 -8.20 3.40 -15.96
N ALA A 164 -8.19 4.63 -16.47
CA ALA A 164 -7.93 5.82 -15.65
C ALA A 164 -9.00 6.02 -14.57
N LEU A 165 -10.25 5.63 -14.85
CA LEU A 165 -11.33 5.60 -13.85
C LEU A 165 -10.98 4.72 -12.65
N VAL A 166 -10.51 3.50 -12.91
CA VAL A 166 -10.14 2.55 -11.85
C VAL A 166 -8.95 3.07 -11.06
N SER A 167 -7.90 3.53 -11.74
CA SER A 167 -6.71 4.08 -11.08
C SER A 167 -7.06 5.28 -10.21
N ARG A 168 -7.83 6.24 -10.74
CA ARG A 168 -8.26 7.43 -10.01
C ARG A 168 -9.15 7.09 -8.82
N ALA A 169 -10.05 6.11 -8.95
CA ALA A 169 -10.88 5.65 -7.85
C ALA A 169 -10.06 5.02 -6.71
N TYR A 170 -8.98 4.30 -6.99
CA TYR A 170 -8.05 3.84 -5.95
C TYR A 170 -7.26 4.99 -5.33
N THR A 171 -6.74 5.93 -6.14
CA THR A 171 -6.00 7.11 -5.64
C THR A 171 -6.87 7.99 -4.73
N LEU A 172 -8.15 8.12 -5.03
CA LEU A 172 -9.09 8.92 -4.23
C LEU A 172 -9.67 8.16 -3.02
N GLY A 173 -9.28 6.90 -2.79
CA GLY A 173 -9.83 6.09 -1.70
C GLY A 173 -11.28 5.62 -1.90
N ILE A 174 -11.90 5.90 -3.05
CA ILE A 174 -13.25 5.43 -3.39
C ILE A 174 -13.26 3.90 -3.41
N LEU A 175 -12.25 3.28 -4.02
CA LEU A 175 -12.03 1.83 -3.98
C LEU A 175 -11.06 1.47 -2.86
N SER A 176 -11.40 0.43 -2.09
CA SER A 176 -10.57 -0.11 -1.02
C SER A 176 -9.35 -0.86 -1.58
N SER A 177 -8.13 -0.39 -1.29
CA SER A 177 -6.86 -0.97 -1.77
C SER A 177 -6.44 -2.28 -1.09
N GLY A 178 -7.20 -2.75 -0.09
CA GLY A 178 -6.92 -3.98 0.67
C GLY A 178 -7.92 -5.12 0.49
N SER A 179 -8.95 -4.95 -0.34
CA SER A 179 -10.02 -5.95 -0.49
C SER A 179 -10.11 -6.49 -1.92
N TRP A 180 -10.09 -7.82 -2.05
CA TRP A 180 -10.47 -8.50 -3.29
C TRP A 180 -11.69 -9.40 -3.04
N PRO A 181 -12.77 -9.31 -3.84
CA PRO A 181 -12.96 -8.39 -4.98
C PRO A 181 -12.99 -6.90 -4.57
N PRO A 182 -12.74 -5.95 -5.50
CA PRO A 182 -12.76 -4.52 -5.21
C PRO A 182 -14.11 -4.06 -4.66
N ARG A 183 -14.08 -3.15 -3.68
CA ARG A 183 -15.25 -2.59 -3.00
C ARG A 183 -15.19 -1.08 -2.95
N VAL A 184 -16.33 -0.43 -3.16
CA VAL A 184 -16.47 1.02 -2.95
C VAL A 184 -16.72 1.29 -1.47
N GLN A 185 -16.03 2.27 -0.88
CA GLN A 185 -16.28 2.66 0.50
C GLN A 185 -17.63 3.36 0.64
N GLN A 186 -18.40 3.03 1.70
CA GLN A 186 -19.78 3.51 1.88
C GLN A 186 -19.88 5.04 1.97
N GLU A 187 -18.85 5.71 2.45
CA GLU A 187 -18.78 7.18 2.54
C GLU A 187 -18.84 7.89 1.18
N TYR A 188 -18.56 7.18 0.08
CA TYR A 188 -18.64 7.71 -1.29
C TYR A 188 -19.92 7.30 -2.04
N VAL A 189 -20.87 6.62 -1.39
CA VAL A 189 -22.15 6.24 -1.98
C VAL A 189 -23.24 7.20 -1.51
N LYS A 190 -24.02 7.77 -2.43
CA LYS A 190 -25.19 8.58 -2.07
C LYS A 190 -26.19 7.71 -1.32
N SER A 191 -26.57 8.13 -0.11
CA SER A 191 -27.73 7.56 0.58
C SER A 191 -29.02 7.85 -0.21
N PRO A 192 -30.01 6.94 -0.17
CA PRO A 192 -31.27 7.06 -0.90
C PRO A 192 -32.11 8.28 -0.48
#